data_AF-A0A401I8W7-F1
#
_entry.id   AF-A0A401I8W7-F1
#
_cell.length_a   1.000
_cell.length_b   1.000
_cell.length_c   1.000
_cell.angle_alpha   90.00
_cell.angle_beta   90.00
_cell.angle_gamma   90.00
#
_symmetry.space_group_name_H-M   'P 1'
#
loop_
_entity.id
_entity.type
_entity.pdbx_description
1 polymer ?
#
loop_
_entity_poly.entity_id
_entity_poly.type
_entity_poly.pdbx_seq_one_letter_code
_entity_poly.pdbx_strand_id
1 'polypeptide(L)' 'LGLGLAIAKQLTETHHGTLEVDTRWQEGTTFRLQLPIIRAD' A
#
# COMPACT_ATOMS: atom_id res chain seq x y z
N LEU A 1 8.49 17.66 -1.58
CA LEU A 1 7.44 17.09 -2.45
C LEU A 1 7.10 15.70 -1.94
N GLY A 2 5.83 15.42 -1.61
CA GLY A 2 5.37 14.16 -1.02
C GLY A 2 4.88 13.16 -2.07
N LEU A 3 5.78 12.68 -2.93
CA LEU A 3 5.39 11.85 -4.08
C LEU A 3 5.36 10.34 -3.77
N GLY A 4 6.14 9.88 -2.80
CA GLY A 4 6.31 8.45 -2.52
C GLY A 4 5.00 7.71 -2.27
N LEU A 5 4.13 8.25 -1.40
CA LEU A 5 2.86 7.62 -1.07
C LEU A 5 1.87 7.63 -2.25
N ALA A 6 1.86 8.70 -3.04
CA ALA A 6 1.01 8.79 -4.23
C ALA A 6 1.42 7.75 -5.28
N ILE A 7 2.72 7.59 -5.51
CA ILE A 7 3.27 6.56 -6.41
C ILE A 7 2.96 5.16 -5.89
N ALA A 8 3.19 4.90 -4.60
CA ALA A 8 2.89 3.60 -4.00
C ALA A 8 1.40 3.23 -4.11
N LYS A 9 0.50 4.18 -3.85
CA LYS A 9 -0.95 3.99 -4.02
C LYS A 9 -1.31 3.65 -5.47
N GLN A 10 -0.80 4.43 -6.43
CA GLN A 10 -1.08 4.22 -7.85
C GLN A 10 -0.60 2.84 -8.33
N LEU A 11 0.62 2.44 -7.96
CA LEU A 11 1.17 1.13 -8.32
C LEU A 11 0.31 0.01 -7.74
N THR A 12 -0.03 0.11 -6.45
CA THR A 12 -0.86 -0.87 -5.76
C THR A 12 -2.21 -1.06 -6.45
N GLU A 13 -2.91 0.04 -6.74
CA GLU A 13 -4.23 0.01 -7.39
C GLU A 13 -4.14 -0.55 -8.82
N THR A 14 -3.08 -0.20 -9.55
CA THR A 14 -2.82 -0.71 -10.91
C THR A 14 -2.59 -2.22 -10.91
N HIS A 15 -2.01 -2.77 -9.84
CA HIS A 15 -1.83 -4.20 -9.64
C HIS A 15 -3.04 -4.89 -8.97
N HIS A 16 -4.20 -4.23 -8.94
CA HIS A 16 -5.42 -4.74 -8.30
C HIS A 16 -5.25 -5.08 -6.82
N GLY A 17 -4.32 -4.39 -6.15
CA GLY A 17 -4.08 -4.50 -4.73
C GLY A 17 -4.76 -3.41 -3.91
N THR A 18 -4.50 -3.43 -2.61
CA THR A 18 -4.99 -2.45 -1.63
C THR A 18 -3.83 -1.88 -0.81
N LEU A 19 -3.93 -0.59 -0.47
CA LEU A 19 -3.00 0.11 0.43
C LEU A 19 -3.80 0.72 1.58
N GLU A 20 -3.61 0.20 2.78
CA GLU A 20 -4.27 0.66 3.99
C GLU A 20 -3.29 1.40 4.90
N VAL A 21 -3.81 2.34 5.70
CA VAL A 21 -3.05 3.05 6.72
C VAL A 21 -3.73 2.90 8.07
N ASP A 22 -2.95 2.52 9.07
CA ASP A 22 -3.35 2.41 10.47
C ASP A 22 -2.38 3.22 11.30
N THR A 23 -2.89 4.24 12.00
CA THR A 23 -2.06 5.16 12.78
C THR A 23 -2.56 5.23 14.20
N ARG A 24 -1.60 5.21 15.13
CA ARG A 24 -1.86 5.35 16.56
C ARG A 24 -1.00 6.47 17.09
N TRP A 25 -1.65 7.43 17.73
CA TRP A 25 -0.98 8.57 18.34
C TRP A 25 0.09 8.10 19.31
N GLN A 26 1.29 8.67 19.23
CA GLN A 26 2.46 8.31 20.06
C GLN A 26 2.99 6.86 19.92
N GLU A 27 2.39 6.02 19.08
CA GLU A 27 2.87 4.64 18.81
C GLU A 27 3.45 4.49 17.39
N GLY A 28 2.93 5.26 16.43
CA GLY A 28 3.43 5.31 15.06
C GLY A 28 2.36 5.04 14.01
N THR A 29 2.80 4.76 12.79
CA THR A 29 1.93 4.52 11.62
C THR A 29 2.39 3.28 10.88
N THR A 30 1.44 2.40 10.57
CA THR A 30 1.63 1.21 9.74
C THR A 30 0.94 1.41 8.40
N PHE A 31 1.68 1.20 7.31
CA PHE A 31 1.12 1.10 5.96
C PHE A 31 1.12 -0.38 5.56
N ARG A 32 -0.03 -0.90 5.14
CA ARG A 32 -0.19 -2.30 4.70
C ARG A 32 -0.53 -2.35 3.22
N LEU A 33 0.32 -3.02 2.45
CA LEU A 33 0.12 -3.32 1.04
C LEU A 33 -0.36 -4.77 0.90
N GLN A 34 -1.42 -5.00 0.13
CA GLN A 34 -1.85 -6.34 -0.27
C GLN A 34 -1.91 -6.39 -1.79
N LEU A 35 -1.35 -7.45 -2.38
CA LEU A 35 -1.37 -7.70 -3.82
C LEU A 35 -1.93 -9.10 -4.09
N PRO A 36 -2.67 -9.30 -5.19
CA PRO A 36 -3.05 -10.63 -5.64
C PRO A 36 -1.81 -11.49 -5.92
N ILE A 37 -1.83 -12.76 -5.51
CA ILE A 37 -0.82 -13.73 -5.92
C ILE A 37 -1.19 -14.29 -7.30
N ILE A 38 -0.25 -14.24 -8.24
CA ILE A 38 -0.43 -14.90 -9.55
C ILE A 38 0.27 -16.26 -9.45
N ARG A 39 -0.48 -17.33 -9.73
CA ARG A 39 0.10 -18.65 -9.91
C ARG A 39 0.56 -18.78 -11.36
N ALA A 40 1.80 -19.22 -11.56
CA ALA A 40 2.26 -19.72 -12.83
C ALA A 40 1.98 -21.22 -12.83
N ASP A 41 1.18 -21.68 -13.78
CA ASP A 41 0.89 -23.10 -14.00
C ASP A 41 2.09 -23.85 -14.60
#